data_AF-A0A8T5NXI8-F1
#
_entry.id   AF-A0A8T5NXI8-F1
#
_cell.length_a   1.000
_cell.length_b   1.000
_cell.length_c   1.000
_cell.angle_alpha   90.00
_cell.angle_beta   90.00
_cell.angle_gamma   90.00
#
_symmetry.space_group_name_H-M   'P 1'
#
loop_
_entity.id
_entity.type
_entity.pdbx_description
1 polymer ?
#
loop_
_entity_poly.entity_id
_entity_poly.type
_entity_poly.pdbx_seq_one_letter_code
_entity_poly.pdbx_strand_id
1 'polypeptide(L)'
;MVSVLSVKKTSGCGAYITFYLIFLAVIALFAPVTLVYGAPEITYNNITPDDNATVANNWINISINSSEELNQSILEWGWANGSAPTNFSMINDSLDNKTWSYNVTGLSTGRHNYTIWAQNTTNDNWTQTEMRFVFIGAISA
;
A
#
# COMPACT_ATOMS: atom_id res chain seq x y z
N MET A 1 -26.94 -8.06 50.67
CA MET A 1 -27.73 -9.22 50.17
C MET A 1 -26.93 -9.86 49.05
N VAL A 2 -26.28 -10.98 49.33
CA VAL A 2 -25.54 -11.77 48.32
C VAL A 2 -26.41 -12.97 47.98
N SER A 3 -26.90 -13.03 46.75
CA SER A 3 -27.62 -14.21 46.25
C SER A 3 -26.61 -15.27 45.86
N VAL A 4 -26.53 -16.33 46.66
CA VAL A 4 -25.73 -17.52 46.36
C VAL A 4 -26.45 -18.31 45.28
N LEU A 5 -25.83 -18.41 44.09
CA LEU A 5 -26.33 -19.21 42.99
C LEU A 5 -26.16 -20.70 43.35
N SER A 6 -27.28 -21.40 43.60
CA SER A 6 -27.28 -22.84 43.88
C SER A 6 -27.09 -23.61 42.57
N VAL A 7 -25.90 -24.22 42.39
CA VAL A 7 -25.65 -25.13 41.28
C VAL A 7 -26.20 -26.51 41.63
N LYS A 8 -27.31 -26.90 41.01
CA LYS A 8 -27.84 -28.27 41.08
C LYS A 8 -26.89 -29.22 40.34
N LYS A 9 -26.35 -30.19 41.08
CA LYS A 9 -25.50 -31.27 40.54
C LYS A 9 -26.39 -32.31 39.83
N THR A 10 -26.48 -32.25 38.51
CA THR A 10 -27.07 -33.33 37.70
C THR A 10 -25.96 -34.27 37.24
N SER A 11 -25.89 -35.46 37.83
CA SER A 11 -25.05 -36.57 37.39
C SER A 11 -25.63 -37.17 36.11
N GLY A 12 -25.07 -36.82 34.96
CA GLY A 12 -25.44 -37.42 33.69
C GLY A 12 -24.31 -37.25 32.69
N CYS A 13 -23.94 -38.34 32.03
CA CYS A 13 -22.97 -38.39 30.94
C CYS A 13 -23.18 -37.27 29.88
N GLY A 14 -24.42 -36.79 29.70
CA GLY A 14 -24.76 -35.66 28.82
C GLY A 14 -24.29 -34.27 29.27
N ALA A 15 -24.13 -34.01 30.57
CA ALA A 15 -23.73 -32.70 31.09
C ALA A 15 -22.27 -32.36 30.75
N TYR A 16 -21.40 -33.37 30.76
CA TYR A 16 -19.99 -33.26 30.38
C TYR A 16 -19.82 -33.00 28.88
N ILE A 17 -20.64 -33.63 28.04
CA ILE A 17 -20.64 -33.43 26.59
C ILE A 17 -21.07 -32.00 26.25
N THR A 18 -22.14 -31.49 26.88
CA THR A 18 -22.57 -30.09 26.68
C THR A 18 -21.53 -29.08 27.16
N PHE A 19 -20.89 -29.29 28.31
CA PHE A 19 -19.81 -28.39 28.78
C PHE A 19 -18.61 -28.40 27.83
N TYR A 20 -18.23 -29.57 27.33
CA TYR A 20 -17.11 -29.72 26.40
C TYR A 20 -17.40 -29.08 25.02
N LEU A 21 -18.63 -29.26 24.51
CA LEU A 21 -19.06 -28.61 23.27
C LEU A 21 -19.13 -27.08 23.40
N ILE A 22 -19.61 -26.57 24.54
CA ILE A 22 -19.59 -25.13 24.83
C ILE A 22 -18.15 -24.61 24.93
N PHE A 23 -17.26 -25.35 25.59
CA PHE A 23 -15.85 -24.96 25.73
C PHE A 23 -15.11 -24.94 24.38
N LEU A 24 -15.35 -25.93 23.52
CA LEU A 24 -14.83 -25.95 22.14
C LEU A 24 -15.40 -24.82 21.29
N ALA A 25 -16.70 -24.54 21.39
CA ALA A 25 -17.34 -23.44 20.66
C ALA A 25 -16.80 -22.07 21.12
N VAL A 26 -16.54 -21.90 22.41
CA VAL A 26 -15.92 -20.68 22.96
C VAL A 26 -14.47 -20.54 22.48
N ILE A 27 -13.68 -21.61 22.45
CA ILE A 27 -12.30 -21.57 21.90
C ILE A 27 -12.30 -21.20 20.40
N ALA A 28 -13.26 -21.71 19.63
CA ALA A 28 -13.38 -21.38 18.21
C ALA A 28 -13.70 -19.89 17.96
N LEU A 29 -14.31 -19.18 18.93
CA LEU A 29 -14.52 -17.72 18.87
C LEU A 29 -13.25 -16.91 19.14
N PHE A 30 -12.19 -17.54 19.66
CA PHE A 30 -10.88 -16.92 19.89
C PHE A 30 -9.81 -17.42 18.91
N ALA A 31 -10.21 -18.05 17.80
CA ALA A 31 -9.26 -18.35 16.74
C ALA A 31 -8.62 -17.04 16.24
N PRO A 32 -7.28 -16.94 16.17
CA PRO A 32 -6.65 -15.76 15.63
C PRO A 32 -7.06 -15.62 14.15
N VAL A 33 -7.67 -14.50 13.80
CA VAL A 33 -7.90 -14.12 12.40
C VAL A 33 -6.54 -13.74 11.82
N THR A 34 -6.00 -14.58 10.95
CA THR A 34 -4.83 -14.23 10.17
C THR A 34 -5.26 -13.27 9.06
N LEU A 35 -5.06 -11.97 9.24
CA LEU A 35 -5.21 -11.01 8.16
C LEU A 35 -4.04 -11.20 7.20
N VAL A 36 -4.32 -11.67 5.98
CA VAL A 36 -3.34 -11.63 4.88
C VAL A 36 -3.44 -10.24 4.26
N TYR A 37 -2.51 -9.36 4.62
CA TYR A 37 -2.40 -8.05 3.97
C TYR A 37 -1.84 -8.24 2.56
N GLY A 38 -2.49 -7.61 1.58
CA GLY A 38 -2.06 -7.63 0.18
C GLY A 38 -0.80 -6.80 -0.07
N ALA A 39 -0.50 -6.55 -1.33
CA ALA A 39 0.45 -5.50 -1.70
C ALA A 39 -0.26 -4.12 -1.63
N PRO A 40 0.47 -3.01 -1.39
CA PRO A 40 -0.15 -1.71 -1.23
C PRO A 40 -0.80 -1.24 -2.53
N GLU A 41 -2.01 -0.69 -2.44
CA GLU A 41 -2.61 0.07 -3.56
C GLU A 41 -1.98 1.46 -3.64
N ILE A 42 -1.54 1.86 -4.84
CA ILE A 42 -0.87 3.12 -5.12
C ILE A 42 -1.72 4.00 -6.04
N THR A 43 -1.91 5.25 -5.64
CA THR A 43 -2.66 6.26 -6.40
C THR A 43 -1.80 7.50 -6.61
N TYR A 44 -1.95 8.17 -7.75
CA TYR A 44 -1.21 9.40 -8.05
C TYR A 44 -1.93 10.63 -7.49
N ASN A 45 -1.17 11.54 -6.88
CA ASN A 45 -1.68 12.85 -6.48
C ASN A 45 -1.89 13.77 -7.67
N ASN A 46 -2.79 14.75 -7.52
CA ASN A 46 -3.13 15.74 -8.55
C ASN A 46 -1.97 16.65 -8.99
N ILE A 47 -0.89 16.70 -8.21
CA ILE A 47 0.34 17.42 -8.58
C ILE A 47 1.15 16.63 -9.63
N THR A 48 0.99 15.30 -9.68
CA THR A 48 1.63 14.47 -10.69
C THR A 48 0.92 14.65 -12.02
N PRO A 49 1.65 14.91 -13.12
CA PRO A 49 1.05 14.97 -14.44
C PRO A 49 0.28 13.68 -14.77
N ASP A 50 -0.86 13.84 -15.42
CA ASP A 50 -1.61 12.70 -15.98
C ASP A 50 -0.77 11.92 -16.98
N ASP A 51 -1.13 10.66 -17.21
CA ASP A 51 -0.47 9.87 -18.25
C ASP A 51 -0.62 10.53 -19.63
N ASN A 52 0.48 10.60 -20.36
CA ASN A 52 0.65 11.31 -21.63
C ASN A 52 0.48 12.84 -21.57
N ALA A 53 0.51 13.45 -20.38
CA ALA A 53 0.46 14.90 -20.26
C ALA A 53 1.68 15.58 -20.90
N THR A 54 1.47 16.79 -21.42
CA THR A 54 2.55 17.69 -21.86
C THR A 54 2.81 18.75 -20.80
N VAL A 55 4.06 18.88 -20.38
CA VAL A 55 4.50 19.82 -19.36
C VAL A 55 5.53 20.79 -19.96
N ALA A 56 5.32 22.09 -19.76
CA ALA A 56 6.20 23.14 -20.28
C ALA A 56 7.51 23.29 -19.50
N ASN A 57 7.52 22.87 -18.23
CA ASN A 57 8.68 22.96 -17.36
C ASN A 57 9.68 21.83 -17.64
N ASN A 58 10.97 22.09 -17.41
CA ASN A 58 12.04 21.08 -17.47
C ASN A 58 12.15 20.25 -16.17
N TRP A 59 11.07 20.20 -15.40
CA TRP A 59 10.98 19.42 -14.17
C TRP A 59 9.54 18.98 -13.95
N ILE A 60 9.38 17.84 -13.26
CA ILE A 60 8.08 17.34 -12.82
C ILE A 60 8.20 16.79 -11.41
N ASN A 61 7.17 17.05 -10.61
CA ASN A 61 7.03 16.39 -9.32
C ASN A 61 6.13 15.16 -9.48
N ILE A 62 6.63 14.01 -9.06
CA ILE A 62 5.87 12.75 -9.07
C ILE A 62 5.57 12.42 -7.63
N SER A 63 4.29 12.44 -7.27
CA SER A 63 3.79 12.19 -5.92
C SER A 63 2.66 11.15 -5.94
N ILE A 64 2.72 10.24 -4.99
CA ILE A 64 1.76 9.15 -4.81
C ILE A 64 1.23 9.10 -3.37
N ASN A 65 0.04 8.52 -3.22
CA ASN A 65 -0.50 8.04 -1.96
C ASN A 65 -0.60 6.52 -1.99
N SER A 66 -0.31 5.90 -0.86
CA SER A 66 -0.52 4.48 -0.58
C SER A 66 -1.73 4.26 0.32
N SER A 67 -2.43 3.15 0.12
CA SER A 67 -3.50 2.68 1.02
C SER A 67 -3.00 2.32 2.43
N GLU A 68 -1.72 1.95 2.56
CA GLU A 68 -1.05 1.58 3.82
C GLU A 68 0.34 2.21 3.94
N GLU A 69 0.97 2.11 5.11
CA GLU A 69 2.31 2.67 5.33
C GLU A 69 3.36 1.96 4.47
N LEU A 70 4.32 2.71 3.94
CA LEU A 70 5.42 2.17 3.14
C LEU A 70 6.74 2.19 3.92
N ASN A 71 7.55 1.14 3.73
CA ASN A 71 8.95 1.11 4.13
C ASN A 71 9.80 1.96 3.18
N GLN A 72 9.50 1.90 1.88
CA GLN A 72 10.20 2.65 0.84
C GLN A 72 9.37 2.78 -0.44
N SER A 73 9.70 3.78 -1.24
CA SER A 73 9.22 3.95 -2.60
C SER A 73 10.37 4.34 -3.55
N ILE A 74 10.40 3.74 -4.73
CA ILE A 74 11.42 3.92 -5.75
C ILE A 74 10.75 4.35 -7.05
N LEU A 75 11.21 5.47 -7.59
CA LEU A 75 10.89 5.93 -8.94
C LEU A 75 11.92 5.36 -9.92
N GLU A 76 11.47 4.58 -10.88
CA GLU A 76 12.27 4.22 -12.06
C GLU A 76 11.99 5.21 -13.18
N TRP A 77 13.03 5.81 -13.73
CA TRP A 77 12.93 6.85 -14.74
C TRP A 77 13.65 6.49 -16.03
N GLY A 78 12.98 6.70 -17.17
CA GLY A 78 13.60 6.70 -18.48
C GLY A 78 13.97 5.31 -18.99
N TRP A 79 13.08 4.33 -18.87
CA TRP A 79 13.23 3.05 -19.57
C TRP A 79 13.38 3.31 -21.07
N ALA A 80 14.46 2.82 -21.67
CA ALA A 80 14.65 2.83 -23.11
C ALA A 80 14.88 1.40 -23.59
N ASN A 81 14.58 1.13 -24.87
CA ASN A 81 14.75 -0.20 -25.46
C ASN A 81 16.18 -0.73 -25.21
N GLY A 82 16.31 -1.65 -24.26
CA GLY A 82 17.57 -2.29 -23.88
C GLY A 82 18.48 -1.50 -22.93
N SER A 83 18.04 -0.36 -22.39
CA SER A 83 18.78 0.38 -21.34
C SER A 83 18.02 0.35 -20.03
N ALA A 84 18.75 0.11 -18.94
CA ALA A 84 18.19 0.15 -17.60
C ALA A 84 17.72 1.58 -17.24
N PRO A 85 16.64 1.72 -16.45
CA PRO A 85 16.18 3.01 -15.96
C PRO A 85 17.17 3.56 -14.92
N THR A 86 17.02 4.85 -14.62
CA THR A 86 17.63 5.44 -13.42
C THR A 86 16.67 5.30 -12.25
N ASN A 87 17.15 4.81 -11.11
CA ASN A 87 16.33 4.60 -9.92
C ASN A 87 16.57 5.73 -8.91
N PHE A 88 15.47 6.29 -8.41
CA PHE A 88 15.47 7.33 -7.39
C PHE A 88 14.68 6.87 -6.17
N SER A 89 15.28 6.97 -4.98
CA SER A 89 14.52 6.82 -3.75
C SER A 89 13.63 8.03 -3.56
N MET A 90 12.32 7.81 -3.40
CA MET A 90 11.36 8.86 -3.15
C MET A 90 11.45 9.33 -1.70
N ILE A 91 11.06 10.57 -1.45
CA ILE A 91 11.00 11.19 -0.13
C ILE A 91 9.61 10.97 0.44
N ASN A 92 9.52 10.57 1.71
CA ASN A 92 8.26 10.53 2.43
C ASN A 92 7.85 11.95 2.85
N ASP A 93 6.69 12.40 2.38
CA ASP A 93 6.14 13.74 2.64
C ASP A 93 5.04 13.75 3.72
N SER A 94 4.80 12.62 4.37
CA SER A 94 3.69 12.42 5.30
C SER A 94 4.11 11.81 6.63
N LEU A 95 3.40 12.15 7.70
CA LEU A 95 3.65 11.61 9.04
C LEU A 95 3.21 10.15 9.19
N ASP A 96 2.30 9.67 8.33
CA ASP A 96 1.81 8.29 8.31
C ASP A 96 2.55 7.41 7.28
N ASN A 97 3.63 7.92 6.67
CA ASN A 97 4.44 7.19 5.68
C ASN A 97 3.65 6.69 4.46
N LYS A 98 2.53 7.35 4.10
CA LYS A 98 1.69 6.97 2.96
C LYS A 98 1.86 7.84 1.73
N THR A 99 2.39 9.05 1.88
CA THR A 99 2.63 9.99 0.77
C THR A 99 4.12 10.08 0.47
N TRP A 100 4.47 9.81 -0.78
CA TRP A 100 5.86 9.83 -1.22
C TRP A 100 6.00 10.63 -2.50
N SER A 101 7.06 11.42 -2.63
CA SER A 101 7.34 12.16 -3.86
C SER A 101 8.81 12.17 -4.28
N TYR A 102 9.02 12.48 -5.56
CA TYR A 102 10.32 12.81 -6.09
C TYR A 102 10.19 13.87 -7.19
N ASN A 103 11.05 14.89 -7.13
CA ASN A 103 11.10 15.94 -8.12
C ASN A 103 12.21 15.65 -9.14
N VAL A 104 11.83 15.28 -10.36
CA VAL A 104 12.76 15.05 -11.46
C VAL A 104 13.03 16.39 -12.14
N THR A 105 14.29 16.82 -12.19
CA THR A 105 14.69 18.14 -12.72
C THR A 105 15.70 18.01 -13.85
N GLY A 106 15.91 19.08 -14.61
CA GLY A 106 16.89 19.10 -15.70
C GLY A 106 16.46 18.26 -16.92
N LEU A 107 15.16 18.08 -17.12
CA LEU A 107 14.60 17.28 -18.20
C LEU A 107 14.78 17.97 -19.55
N SER A 108 15.26 17.21 -20.54
CA SER A 108 15.27 17.63 -21.94
C SER A 108 13.87 17.57 -22.56
N THR A 109 13.63 18.38 -23.58
CA THR A 109 12.43 18.29 -24.42
C THR A 109 12.30 16.88 -25.01
N GLY A 110 11.10 16.31 -24.99
CA GLY A 110 10.80 15.00 -25.56
C GLY A 110 9.92 14.15 -24.66
N ARG A 111 9.76 12.88 -25.08
CA ARG A 111 8.98 11.88 -24.36
C ARG A 111 9.84 11.21 -23.30
N HIS A 112 9.33 11.16 -22.07
CA HIS A 112 9.90 10.43 -20.95
C HIS A 112 8.89 9.41 -20.43
N ASN A 113 9.38 8.44 -19.65
CA ASN A 113 8.53 7.46 -19.00
C ASN A 113 9.03 7.14 -17.59
N TYR A 114 8.13 6.60 -16.79
CA TYR A 114 8.45 6.19 -15.42
C TYR A 114 7.51 5.13 -14.88
N THR A 115 7.99 4.40 -13.88
CA THR A 115 7.25 3.44 -13.05
C THR A 115 7.59 3.68 -11.59
N ILE A 116 6.68 3.35 -10.68
CA ILE A 116 6.92 3.44 -9.24
C ILE A 116 6.84 2.04 -8.64
N TRP A 117 7.80 1.73 -7.79
CA TRP A 117 7.81 0.56 -6.93
C TRP A 117 7.62 0.99 -5.48
N ALA A 118 6.67 0.39 -4.78
CA ALA A 118 6.37 0.70 -3.39
C ALA A 118 6.36 -0.58 -2.57
N GLN A 119 6.97 -0.53 -1.38
CA GLN A 119 7.03 -1.66 -0.46
C GLN A 119 6.31 -1.30 0.84
N ASN A 120 5.31 -2.09 1.23
CA ASN A 120 4.59 -1.84 2.48
C ASN A 120 5.40 -2.25 3.73
N THR A 121 5.00 -1.74 4.90
CA THR A 121 5.61 -2.11 6.20
C THR A 121 5.06 -3.41 6.78
N THR A 122 3.85 -3.81 6.39
CA THR A 122 3.13 -4.92 7.02
C THR A 122 3.78 -6.29 6.76
N ASN A 123 4.25 -6.53 5.53
CA ASN A 123 4.81 -7.81 5.11
C ASN A 123 5.82 -7.69 3.96
N ASP A 124 6.40 -6.50 3.77
CA ASP A 124 7.43 -6.24 2.76
C ASP A 124 6.99 -6.55 1.31
N ASN A 125 5.67 -6.56 1.05
CA ASN A 125 5.11 -6.78 -0.26
C ASN A 125 5.36 -5.59 -1.17
N TRP A 126 5.75 -5.90 -2.41
CA TRP A 126 5.99 -4.91 -3.46
C TRP A 126 4.79 -4.77 -4.38
N THR A 127 4.43 -3.52 -4.70
CA THR A 127 3.58 -3.15 -5.83
C THR A 127 4.40 -2.36 -6.84
N GLN A 128 4.15 -2.60 -8.12
CA GLN A 128 4.61 -1.77 -9.22
C GLN A 128 3.41 -1.10 -9.89
N THR A 129 3.50 0.19 -10.16
CA THR A 129 2.49 0.89 -10.97
C THR A 129 2.62 0.54 -12.45
N GLU A 130 1.59 0.86 -13.23
CA GLU A 130 1.74 0.90 -14.68
C GLU A 130 2.79 1.94 -15.09
N MET A 131 3.39 1.74 -16.27
CA MET A 131 4.31 2.71 -16.86
C MET A 131 3.53 3.91 -17.37
N ARG A 132 3.93 5.10 -16.95
CA ARG A 132 3.39 6.38 -17.43
C ARG A 132 4.36 7.08 -18.34
N PHE A 133 3.81 7.90 -19.23
CA PHE A 133 4.53 8.76 -20.15
C PHE A 133 4.24 10.23 -19.87
N VAL A 134 5.24 11.07 -20.11
CA VAL A 134 5.12 12.53 -20.01
C VAL A 134 5.96 13.17 -21.11
N PHE A 135 5.47 14.28 -21.65
CA PHE A 135 6.13 15.01 -22.72
C PHE A 135 6.60 16.36 -22.20
N ILE A 136 7.91 16.61 -22.26
CA ILE A 136 8.47 17.92 -21.95
C ILE A 136 8.54 18.72 -23.25
N GLY A 137 7.92 19.89 -23.27
CA GLY A 137 7.90 20.75 -24.44
C GLY A 137 6.88 21.88 -24.36
N ALA A 138 6.86 22.73 -25.39
CA ALA A 138 5.89 23.81 -25.46
C ALA A 138 4.47 23.25 -25.55
N ILE A 139 3.57 23.76 -24.70
CA ILE A 139 2.14 23.50 -24.81
C ILE A 139 1.64 24.42 -25.92
N SER A 140 1.18 23.85 -27.03
CA SER A 140 0.52 24.65 -28.08
C SER A 140 -0.88 25.02 -27.60
N ALA A 141 -1.20 26.32 -27.71
CA ALA A 141 -2.47 26.91 -27.34
C ALA A 141 -3.52 26.77 -28.46
#